data_AF-A0A183HJF2-F1
#
_entry.id   AF-A0A183HJF2-F1
#
_cell.length_a   1.000
_cell.length_b   1.000
_cell.length_c   1.000
_cell.angle_alpha   90.00
_cell.angle_beta   90.00
_cell.angle_gamma   90.00
#
_symmetry.space_group_name_H-M   'P 1'
#
loop_
_entity.id
_entity.type
_entity.pdbx_description
1 polymer ?
#
loop_
_entity_poly.entity_id
_entity_poly.type
_entity_poly.pdbx_seq_one_letter_code
_entity_poly.pdbx_strand_id
1 'polypeptide(L)'
;MDERVPVEFLDSLPRWDCGSLHIGFGMVTLAWLHSSGQLNAAWTCCGTIMDMIICYLSQSSHAFIGIQNAFSWGYCSYDGHWTVSDELVPLHLLPTICSTEKIVGLVRRANFGLPIGAKLLSSCGDLQSTVYPLLEPGTAGS
;
A
#
# COMPACT_ATOMS: atom_id res chain seq x y z
N MET A 1 -3.41 14.45 8.54
CA MET A 1 -4.26 13.54 7.74
C MET A 1 -4.68 14.28 6.47
N ASP A 2 -5.14 13.58 5.42
CA ASP A 2 -5.57 14.25 4.19
C ASP A 2 -6.93 14.92 4.37
N GLU A 3 -6.92 16.19 4.77
CA GLU A 3 -8.11 17.00 5.04
C GLU A 3 -8.84 17.46 3.77
N ARG A 4 -8.33 17.10 2.58
CA ARG A 4 -8.92 17.52 1.30
C ARG A 4 -10.14 16.69 0.90
N VAL A 5 -10.38 15.54 1.53
CA VAL A 5 -11.50 14.66 1.21
C VAL A 5 -12.73 15.08 2.03
N PRO A 6 -13.84 15.51 1.38
CA PRO A 6 -15.08 15.82 2.08
C PRO A 6 -15.69 14.57 2.73
N VAL A 7 -16.34 14.73 3.88
CA VAL A 7 -17.02 13.62 4.58
C VAL A 7 -18.14 13.05 3.71
N GLU A 8 -18.83 13.91 2.97
CA GLU A 8 -19.91 13.53 2.05
C GLU A 8 -19.40 12.63 0.92
N PHE A 9 -18.15 12.82 0.50
CA PHE A 9 -17.51 11.93 -0.47
C PHE A 9 -17.22 10.57 0.15
N LEU A 10 -16.69 10.52 1.37
CA LEU A 10 -16.47 9.26 2.09
C LEU A 10 -17.78 8.46 2.21
N ASP A 11 -18.87 9.12 2.58
CA ASP A 11 -20.19 8.50 2.74
C ASP A 11 -20.80 8.01 1.41
N SER A 12 -20.36 8.57 0.28
CA SER A 12 -20.77 8.14 -1.06
C SER A 12 -20.05 6.87 -1.55
N LEU A 13 -18.96 6.48 -0.88
CA LEU A 13 -18.16 5.34 -1.30
C LEU A 13 -18.88 4.00 -1.07
N PRO A 14 -18.67 3.00 -1.95
CA PRO A 14 -19.14 1.65 -1.72
C PRO A 14 -18.72 1.09 -0.36
N ARG A 15 -19.59 0.28 0.24
CA ARG A 15 -19.25 -0.42 1.47
C ARG A 15 -18.07 -1.36 1.22
N TRP A 16 -17.10 -1.34 2.12
CA TRP A 16 -16.03 -2.33 2.15
C TRP A 16 -16.42 -3.50 3.08
N ASP A 17 -16.36 -4.73 2.57
CA ASP A 17 -16.83 -5.91 3.31
C ASP A 17 -15.93 -6.28 4.50
N CYS A 18 -14.63 -5.95 4.43
CA CYS A 18 -13.66 -6.34 5.46
C CYS A 18 -13.44 -5.28 6.53
N GLY A 19 -14.05 -4.10 6.43
CA GLY A 19 -13.84 -3.04 7.42
C GLY A 19 -14.57 -1.74 7.10
N SER A 20 -14.22 -0.68 7.84
CA SER A 20 -14.74 0.66 7.63
C SER A 20 -13.72 1.53 6.92
N LEU A 21 -14.20 2.42 6.05
CA LEU A 21 -13.36 3.42 5.40
C LEU A 21 -13.23 4.65 6.30
N HIS A 22 -12.05 5.25 6.30
CA HIS A 22 -11.77 6.46 7.08
C HIS A 22 -11.04 7.49 6.22
N ILE A 23 -11.24 8.77 6.53
CA ILE A 23 -10.43 9.85 5.97
C ILE A 23 -8.96 9.57 6.31
N GLY A 24 -8.10 9.68 5.30
CA GLY A 24 -6.67 9.34 5.41
C GLY A 24 -6.31 7.94 4.89
N PHE A 25 -7.29 7.10 4.54
CA PHE A 25 -7.03 5.85 3.83
C PHE A 25 -6.58 6.11 2.40
N GLY A 26 -5.58 5.34 1.94
CA GLY A 26 -5.02 5.49 0.60
C GLY A 26 -6.05 5.37 -0.51
N MET A 27 -6.98 4.42 -0.44
CA MET A 27 -8.03 4.27 -1.45
C MET A 27 -9.03 5.41 -1.46
N VAL A 28 -9.33 5.99 -0.30
CA VAL A 28 -10.24 7.13 -0.20
C VAL A 28 -9.63 8.35 -0.90
N THR A 29 -8.35 8.63 -0.64
CA THR A 29 -7.63 9.70 -1.34
C THR A 29 -7.52 9.43 -2.83
N LEU A 30 -7.21 8.19 -3.26
CA LEU A 30 -7.11 7.85 -4.68
C LEU A 30 -8.45 7.99 -5.41
N ALA A 31 -9.55 7.52 -4.81
CA ALA A 31 -10.88 7.67 -5.35
C ALA A 31 -11.27 9.14 -5.50
N TRP A 32 -10.91 9.98 -4.52
CA TRP A 32 -11.14 11.43 -4.57
C TRP A 32 -10.33 12.12 -5.68
N LEU A 33 -9.05 11.74 -5.85
CA LEU A 33 -8.23 12.27 -6.93
C LEU A 33 -8.74 11.82 -8.30
N HIS A 34 -9.26 10.59 -8.41
CA HIS A 34 -9.87 10.09 -9.63
C HIS A 34 -11.14 10.87 -9.98
N SER A 35 -12.06 11.03 -9.02
CA SER A 35 -13.33 11.75 -9.23
C SER A 35 -13.14 13.23 -9.56
N SER A 36 -12.06 13.84 -9.06
CA SER A 36 -11.68 15.23 -9.36
C SER A 36 -10.79 15.39 -10.59
N GLY A 37 -10.49 14.31 -11.32
CA GLY A 37 -9.66 14.35 -12.54
C GLY A 37 -8.20 14.75 -12.31
N GLN A 38 -7.69 14.56 -11.09
CA GLN A 38 -6.32 14.93 -10.69
C GLN A 38 -5.30 13.81 -10.88
N LEU A 39 -5.74 12.61 -11.26
CA LEU A 39 -4.82 11.53 -11.62
C LEU A 39 -4.18 11.82 -12.97
N ASN A 40 -2.85 11.79 -13.01
CA ASN A 40 -2.11 11.94 -14.26
C ASN A 40 -2.08 10.60 -15.00
N ALA A 41 -2.46 10.60 -16.28
CA ALA A 41 -2.43 9.41 -17.14
C ALA A 41 -1.03 8.80 -17.34
N ALA A 42 0.04 9.55 -17.05
CA ALA A 42 1.41 9.06 -17.11
C ALA A 42 1.86 8.34 -15.82
N TRP A 43 1.05 8.33 -14.76
CA TRP A 43 1.37 7.59 -13.56
C TRP A 43 1.31 6.08 -13.82
N THR A 44 2.29 5.35 -13.31
CA THR A 44 2.43 3.91 -13.56
C THR A 44 2.05 3.05 -12.36
N CYS A 45 2.09 3.61 -11.15
CA CYS A 45 1.74 2.93 -9.92
C CYS A 45 1.50 3.94 -8.78
N CYS A 46 0.83 3.50 -7.73
CA CYS A 46 0.74 4.18 -6.44
C CYS A 46 1.26 3.25 -5.32
N GLY A 47 1.50 3.83 -4.15
CA GLY A 47 1.96 3.08 -2.98
C GLY A 47 2.21 4.00 -1.79
N THR A 48 2.62 3.41 -0.68
CA THR A 48 3.10 4.15 0.49
C THR A 48 4.49 4.75 0.22
N ILE A 49 4.96 5.60 1.13
CA ILE A 49 6.34 6.13 1.08
C ILE A 49 7.37 4.99 1.12
N MET A 50 7.10 3.93 1.89
CA MET A 50 7.96 2.76 1.96
C MET A 50 8.03 2.04 0.60
N ASP A 51 6.88 1.88 -0.07
CA ASP A 51 6.82 1.24 -1.38
C ASP A 51 7.55 2.07 -2.44
N MET A 52 7.46 3.41 -2.35
CA MET A 52 8.23 4.33 -3.20
C MET A 52 9.74 4.14 -3.02
N ILE A 53 10.23 4.00 -1.76
CA ILE A 53 11.65 3.75 -1.48
C ILE A 53 12.07 2.40 -2.09
N ILE A 54 11.25 1.36 -1.95
CA ILE A 54 11.53 0.04 -2.55
C ILE A 54 11.61 0.14 -4.07
N CYS A 55 10.66 0.81 -4.73
CA CYS A 55 10.67 1.02 -6.18
C CYS A 55 11.91 1.78 -6.62
N TYR A 56 12.27 2.83 -5.89
CA TYR A 56 13.45 3.64 -6.16
C TYR A 56 14.76 2.84 -6.06
N LEU A 57 14.93 2.04 -5.00
CA LEU A 57 16.11 1.20 -4.77
C LEU A 57 16.20 0.05 -5.77
N SER A 58 15.07 -0.54 -6.13
CA SER A 58 14.98 -1.64 -7.10
C SER A 58 14.96 -1.19 -8.56
N GLN A 59 14.82 0.12 -8.82
CA GLN A 59 14.59 0.69 -10.15
C GLN A 59 13.37 0.04 -10.85
N SER A 60 12.33 -0.26 -10.06
CA SER A 60 11.08 -0.88 -10.54
C SER A 60 10.03 0.21 -10.80
N SER A 61 9.30 0.09 -11.91
CA SER A 61 8.09 0.87 -12.19
C SER A 61 6.83 0.23 -11.61
N HIS A 62 6.96 -0.95 -11.00
CA HIS A 62 5.89 -1.71 -10.38
C HIS A 62 6.03 -1.70 -8.87
N ALA A 63 4.97 -1.27 -8.18
CA ALA A 63 4.93 -1.18 -6.73
C ALA A 63 4.35 -2.45 -6.10
N PHE A 64 4.92 -2.83 -4.96
CA PHE A 64 4.40 -3.89 -4.10
C PHE A 64 4.04 -3.27 -2.76
N ILE A 65 2.95 -3.73 -2.17
CA ILE A 65 2.50 -3.30 -0.85
C ILE A 65 2.30 -4.51 0.05
N GLY A 66 2.70 -4.41 1.32
CA GLY A 66 2.40 -5.44 2.30
C GLY A 66 0.89 -5.51 2.59
N ILE A 67 0.36 -6.72 2.82
CA ILE A 67 -1.08 -6.95 3.08
C ILE A 67 -1.64 -6.06 4.19
N GLN A 68 -0.85 -5.73 5.20
CA GLN A 68 -1.31 -4.91 6.32
C GLN A 68 -1.39 -3.42 5.96
N ASN A 69 -0.46 -2.94 5.15
CA ASN A 69 -0.51 -1.60 4.57
C ASN A 69 -1.68 -1.50 3.58
N ALA A 70 -1.91 -2.55 2.77
CA ALA A 70 -3.05 -2.64 1.88
C ALA A 70 -4.39 -2.63 2.65
N PHE A 71 -4.46 -3.32 3.79
CA PHE A 71 -5.65 -3.28 4.64
C PHE A 71 -5.90 -1.88 5.22
N SER A 72 -4.83 -1.20 5.63
CA SER A 72 -4.88 0.21 6.08
C SER A 72 -5.18 1.21 4.96
N TRP A 73 -5.21 0.77 3.70
CA TRP A 73 -5.65 1.57 2.56
C TRP A 73 -7.15 1.46 2.28
N GLY A 74 -7.82 0.44 2.81
CA GLY A 74 -9.21 0.11 2.48
C GLY A 74 -9.33 -0.72 1.19
N TYR A 75 -10.48 -1.36 0.99
CA TYR A 75 -10.78 -2.23 -0.15
C TYR A 75 -9.77 -3.38 -0.38
N CYS A 76 -9.18 -3.90 0.69
CA CYS A 76 -8.38 -5.11 0.67
C CYS A 76 -9.19 -6.27 1.23
N SER A 77 -9.22 -7.42 0.55
CA SER A 77 -9.77 -8.65 1.13
C SER A 77 -8.79 -9.29 2.10
N TYR A 78 -9.31 -10.17 2.98
CA TYR A 78 -8.46 -10.97 3.87
C TYR A 78 -7.51 -11.90 3.11
N ASP A 79 -7.86 -12.29 1.89
CA ASP A 79 -7.03 -13.11 0.99
C ASP A 79 -5.96 -12.29 0.24
N GLY A 80 -5.86 -10.98 0.50
CA GLY A 80 -4.85 -10.13 -0.09
C GLY A 80 -5.14 -9.71 -1.54
N HIS A 81 -6.40 -9.42 -1.86
CA HIS A 81 -6.81 -8.89 -3.16
C HIS A 81 -7.48 -7.54 -3.02
N TRP A 82 -7.35 -6.67 -4.03
CA TRP A 82 -8.13 -5.45 -4.10
C TRP A 82 -9.57 -5.77 -4.47
N THR A 83 -10.53 -5.20 -3.74
CA THR A 83 -11.98 -5.38 -3.95
C THR A 83 -12.65 -4.14 -4.54
N VAL A 84 -11.86 -3.12 -4.90
CA VAL A 84 -12.35 -1.88 -5.51
C VAL A 84 -12.62 -2.06 -7.01
N SER A 85 -13.55 -1.30 -7.57
CA SER A 85 -13.82 -1.26 -9.01
C SER A 85 -12.89 -0.28 -9.74
N ASP A 86 -12.61 -0.55 -11.02
CA ASP A 86 -11.81 0.31 -11.89
C ASP A 86 -12.44 1.71 -12.10
N GLU A 87 -13.77 1.79 -12.00
CA GLU A 87 -14.53 3.03 -12.06
C GLU A 87 -14.22 3.95 -10.87
N LEU A 88 -13.97 3.37 -9.69
CA LEU A 88 -13.67 4.15 -8.49
C LEU A 88 -12.19 4.51 -8.44
N VAL A 89 -11.31 3.54 -8.68
CA VAL A 89 -9.86 3.74 -8.70
C VAL A 89 -9.28 2.94 -9.87
N PRO A 90 -8.46 3.55 -10.74
CA PRO A 90 -7.84 2.82 -11.84
C PRO A 90 -6.95 1.68 -11.34
N LEU A 91 -7.33 0.44 -11.63
CA LEU A 91 -6.71 -0.77 -11.08
C LEU A 91 -5.25 -0.91 -11.51
N HIS A 92 -4.89 -0.38 -12.68
CA HIS A 92 -3.52 -0.40 -13.19
C HIS A 92 -2.54 0.41 -12.32
N LEU A 93 -3.02 1.36 -11.53
CA LEU A 93 -2.18 2.12 -10.60
C LEU A 93 -1.93 1.34 -9.31
N LEU A 94 -2.80 0.40 -8.95
CA LEU A 94 -2.74 -0.22 -7.63
C LEU A 94 -1.50 -1.10 -7.47
N PRO A 95 -0.80 -1.01 -6.33
CA PRO A 95 0.35 -1.87 -6.07
C PRO A 95 -0.09 -3.32 -5.92
N THR A 96 0.78 -4.27 -6.24
CA THR A 96 0.50 -5.68 -5.99
C THR A 96 0.62 -5.99 -4.51
N ILE A 97 -0.45 -6.51 -3.93
CA ILE A 97 -0.47 -6.95 -2.53
C ILE A 97 0.43 -8.18 -2.37
N CYS A 98 1.21 -8.20 -1.30
CA CYS A 98 2.08 -9.33 -0.97
C CYS A 98 2.19 -9.54 0.54
N SER A 99 2.66 -10.72 0.92
CA SER A 99 2.95 -11.05 2.32
C SER A 99 4.15 -10.26 2.85
N THR A 100 4.17 -10.03 4.15
CA THR A 100 5.16 -9.21 4.87
C THR A 100 6.61 -9.71 4.71
N GLU A 101 6.81 -10.99 4.40
CA GLU A 101 8.15 -11.62 4.27
C GLU A 101 8.58 -11.85 2.82
N LYS A 102 7.79 -11.41 1.84
CA LYS A 102 8.12 -11.62 0.44
C LYS A 102 9.29 -10.73 0.04
N ILE A 103 10.27 -11.31 -0.66
CA ILE A 103 11.29 -10.54 -1.38
C ILE A 103 10.61 -9.91 -2.60
N VAL A 104 10.53 -8.59 -2.62
CA VAL A 104 9.86 -7.80 -3.67
C VAL A 104 10.85 -7.19 -4.67
N GLY A 105 12.15 -7.26 -4.39
CA GLY A 105 13.18 -6.81 -5.32
C GLY A 105 14.60 -6.99 -4.80
N LEU A 106 15.54 -6.51 -5.60
CA LEU A 106 16.95 -6.41 -5.23
C LEU A 106 17.39 -4.95 -5.37
N VAL A 107 18.31 -4.49 -4.52
CA VAL A 107 18.93 -3.17 -4.68
C VAL A 107 19.69 -3.14 -6.00
N ARG A 108 19.32 -2.24 -6.90
CA ARG A 108 20.03 -1.98 -8.16
C ARG A 108 20.77 -0.65 -8.17
N ARG A 109 20.53 0.19 -7.16
CA ARG A 109 21.03 1.56 -7.09
C ARG A 109 22.29 1.63 -6.23
N ALA A 110 23.41 2.01 -6.84
CA ALA A 110 24.71 2.10 -6.16
C ALA A 110 24.82 3.29 -5.17
N ASN A 111 24.01 4.33 -5.35
CA ASN A 111 24.23 5.65 -4.72
C ASN A 111 23.55 5.81 -3.34
N PHE A 112 23.15 4.72 -2.68
CA PHE A 112 22.38 4.77 -1.43
C PHE A 112 23.11 4.10 -0.25
N GLY A 113 24.40 3.78 -0.40
CA GLY A 113 25.19 3.10 0.64
C GLY A 113 24.75 1.66 0.93
N LEU A 114 23.83 1.10 0.13
CA LEU A 114 23.37 -0.28 0.24
C LEU A 114 24.12 -1.17 -0.78
N PRO A 115 24.46 -2.42 -0.42
CA PRO A 115 25.05 -3.36 -1.36
C PRO A 115 24.11 -3.63 -2.54
N ILE A 116 24.63 -3.52 -3.76
CA ILE A 116 23.91 -3.95 -4.96
C ILE A 116 23.62 -5.46 -4.83
N GLY A 117 22.40 -5.86 -5.14
CA GLY A 117 21.93 -7.25 -4.99
C GLY A 117 21.40 -7.57 -3.59
N ALA A 118 21.43 -6.64 -2.63
CA ALA A 118 20.76 -6.84 -1.35
C ALA A 118 19.24 -7.04 -1.56
N LYS A 119 18.66 -7.99 -0.82
CA LYS A 119 17.24 -8.34 -0.91
C LYS A 119 16.39 -7.23 -0.28
N LEU A 120 15.36 -6.80 -1.00
CA LEU A 120 14.33 -5.89 -0.50
C LEU A 120 13.09 -6.71 -0.14
N LEU A 121 12.68 -6.61 1.12
CA LEU A 121 11.45 -7.24 1.62
C LEU A 121 10.27 -6.29 1.45
N SER A 122 9.07 -6.85 1.42
CA SER A 122 7.83 -6.09 1.37
C SER A 122 7.75 -5.07 2.51
N SER A 123 7.11 -3.93 2.25
CA SER A 123 6.90 -2.92 3.27
C SER A 123 5.98 -3.44 4.37
N CYS A 124 6.34 -3.15 5.62
CA CYS A 124 5.52 -3.41 6.79
C CYS A 124 5.02 -2.08 7.34
N GLY A 125 3.86 -2.07 8.01
CA GLY A 125 3.36 -0.87 8.68
C GLY A 125 4.30 -0.42 9.80
N ASP A 126 4.27 0.86 10.16
CA ASP A 126 5.07 1.43 11.24
C ASP A 126 4.79 0.78 12.61
N LEU A 127 3.51 0.58 12.94
CA LEU A 127 3.09 -0.12 14.15
C LEU A 127 3.60 -1.56 14.15
N GLN A 128 3.47 -2.24 13.01
CA GLN A 128 3.95 -3.59 12.88
C GLN A 128 5.46 -3.72 12.97
N SER A 129 6.22 -2.81 12.36
CA SER A 129 7.67 -2.81 12.45
C SER A 129 8.16 -2.54 13.87
N THR A 130 7.32 -1.92 14.72
CA THR A 130 7.60 -1.70 16.14
C THR A 130 7.26 -2.93 16.98
N VAL A 131 6.17 -3.64 16.65
CA VAL A 131 5.71 -4.83 17.38
C VAL A 131 6.45 -6.10 16.96
N TYR A 132 6.80 -6.24 15.68
CA TYR A 132 7.42 -7.45 15.13
C TYR A 132 8.72 -7.86 15.86
N PRO A 133 9.64 -6.95 16.21
CA PRO A 133 10.83 -7.30 16.99
C PRO A 133 10.54 -7.74 18.44
N LEU A 134 9.33 -7.47 18.95
CA LEU A 134 8.89 -7.81 20.30
C LEU A 134 8.11 -9.13 20.36
N LEU A 135 7.73 -9.69 19.21
CA LEU A 135 7.06 -10.97 19.14
C LEU A 135 8.11 -12.09 19.27
N GLU A 136 8.11 -12.78 20.40
CA GLU A 136 8.87 -14.01 20.55
C GLU A 136 8.14 -15.16 19.82
N PRO A 137 8.86 -16.07 19.13
CA PRO A 137 8.25 -17.26 18.55
C PRO A 137 7.63 -18.11 19.68
N GLY A 138 6.29 -18.11 19.79
CA GLY A 138 5.56 -19.02 20.69
C GLY A 138 4.62 -18.40 21.73
N THR A 139 4.37 -17.08 21.73
CA THR A 139 3.47 -16.44 22.72
C THR A 139 2.00 -16.29 22.29
N ALA A 140 1.62 -16.77 21.10
CA ALA A 140 0.22 -16.87 20.70
C ALA A 140 -0.26 -18.33 20.77
N GLY A 141 -0.66 -18.77 21.96
CA GLY A 141 -1.43 -20.00 22.15
C GLY A 141 -0.85 -20.97 23.18
N SER A 142 -1.32 -20.86 24.42
CA SER A 142 -1.57 -21.99 25.32
C SER A 142 -2.99 -21.86 25.85
#